data_AF-A0A5B0LJY0-F1
#
_entry.id   AF-A0A5B0LJY0-F1
#
_cell.length_a   1.000
_cell.length_b   1.000
_cell.length_c   1.000
_cell.angle_alpha   90.00
_cell.angle_beta   90.00
_cell.angle_gamma   90.00
#
_symmetry.space_group_name_H-M   'P 1'
#
loop_
_entity.id
_entity.type
_entity.pdbx_description
1 polymer ?
#
loop_
_entity_poly.entity_id
_entity_poly.type
_entity_poly.pdbx_seq_one_letter_code
_entity_poly.pdbx_strand_id
1 'polypeptide(L)'
;MSVQTFDAILEDPFTHELDPSIVTMKHIRKKPLLKGSCPYPQHLSDDLVRHLVHGFEGFYLVVLGAIPEFSASVFFGTSQAQAIADSIDEIRAEGKVDLRLLELVIGGQCVEGQLSFLDQSITEWFGGECYNHHLRTVAALDQFIEDEGLRVRAAMAQELDQLKGQAEARRLAEKTAKAQALLAAKRLLAEERAAERMRVAEDQRQEKALIAEERAAELQWVRKQAKATRALDKQRRAILLQEGRLPVEDQASGNNGAEASGTDISQGLDSVGTNKRFKPREGQAEELACRQFDRIMAQQRKVEEQARQRDEASQVLLTDLKEKQEQRASRRAEADTLRENNEACKAAAKRRRLDTIVNNRMAAESNRAKSAKEHQAKLLRKARTEETMAEVRSELERGGI
;
A
#
# COMPACT_ATOMS: atom_id res chain seq x y z
N MET A 1 71.64 28.94 -63.92
CA MET A 1 71.77 30.02 -62.93
C MET A 1 73.24 30.41 -62.82
N SER A 2 73.59 31.65 -63.13
CA SER A 2 74.96 32.18 -62.99
C SER A 2 75.24 32.61 -61.55
N VAL A 3 76.49 32.49 -61.10
CA VAL A 3 76.95 32.82 -59.74
C VAL A 3 76.58 34.26 -59.32
N GLN A 4 76.41 35.18 -60.28
CA GLN A 4 76.00 36.57 -60.06
C GLN A 4 74.59 36.76 -59.50
N THR A 5 73.72 35.74 -59.55
CA THR A 5 72.34 35.83 -59.05
C THR A 5 72.27 35.69 -57.52
N PHE A 6 73.24 34.99 -56.90
CA PHE A 6 73.24 34.75 -55.46
C PHE A 6 73.65 35.98 -54.65
N ASP A 7 74.64 36.73 -55.15
CA ASP A 7 75.10 37.96 -54.49
C ASP A 7 74.04 39.06 -54.54
N ALA A 8 73.26 39.15 -55.62
CA ALA A 8 72.14 40.08 -55.74
C ALA A 8 71.01 39.79 -54.73
N ILE A 9 70.70 38.51 -54.50
CA ILE A 9 69.69 38.07 -53.51
C ILE A 9 70.14 38.37 -52.07
N LEU A 10 71.45 38.33 -51.81
CA LEU A 10 72.02 38.65 -50.51
C LEU A 10 72.05 40.16 -50.21
N GLU A 11 72.24 40.99 -51.23
CA GLU A 11 72.25 42.46 -51.08
C GLU A 11 70.85 43.07 -50.95
N ASP A 12 69.83 42.48 -51.59
CA ASP A 12 68.44 42.93 -51.45
C ASP A 12 67.42 41.77 -51.47
N PRO A 13 67.14 41.17 -50.31
CA PRO A 13 66.29 39.98 -50.21
C PRO A 13 64.79 40.24 -50.46
N PHE A 14 64.36 41.49 -50.66
CA PHE A 14 62.95 41.87 -50.80
C PHE A 14 62.54 42.25 -52.24
N THR A 15 63.47 42.33 -53.19
CA THR A 15 63.18 42.74 -54.58
C THR A 15 62.97 41.58 -55.55
N HIS A 16 63.15 40.34 -55.10
CA HIS A 16 62.88 39.15 -55.92
C HIS A 16 61.45 38.66 -55.72
N GLU A 17 60.71 38.50 -56.83
CA GLU A 17 59.42 37.82 -56.82
C GLU A 17 59.62 36.39 -56.31
N LEU A 18 58.90 36.02 -55.25
CA LEU A 18 58.85 34.65 -54.74
C LEU A 18 58.43 33.73 -55.88
N ASP A 19 59.25 32.73 -56.18
CA ASP A 19 58.96 31.75 -57.21
C ASP A 19 57.59 31.08 -56.92
N PRO A 20 56.58 31.22 -57.79
CA PRO A 20 55.24 30.68 -57.57
C PRO A 20 55.20 29.14 -57.53
N SER A 21 56.28 28.46 -57.91
CA SER A 21 56.43 27.01 -57.73
C SER A 21 56.84 26.59 -56.31
N ILE A 22 57.29 27.52 -55.47
CA ILE A 22 57.76 27.24 -54.10
C ILE A 22 56.60 27.46 -53.11
N VAL A 23 55.98 26.36 -52.67
CA VAL A 23 54.96 26.39 -51.63
C VAL A 23 55.60 26.67 -50.26
N THR A 24 55.25 27.79 -49.65
CA THR A 24 55.80 28.20 -48.35
C THR A 24 55.00 27.59 -47.20
N MET A 25 55.65 26.76 -46.37
CA MET A 25 55.01 26.15 -45.20
C MET A 25 55.19 26.99 -43.94
N LYS A 26 54.10 27.20 -43.17
CA LYS A 26 54.17 27.93 -41.89
C LYS A 26 54.23 26.95 -40.73
N HIS A 27 55.20 27.14 -39.83
CA HIS A 27 55.30 26.34 -38.60
C HIS A 27 54.48 26.96 -37.46
N ILE A 28 53.55 26.18 -36.90
CA ILE A 28 52.67 26.57 -35.79
C ILE A 28 53.10 25.82 -34.53
N ARG A 29 53.34 26.57 -33.45
CA ARG A 29 53.69 25.98 -32.15
C ARG A 29 52.45 25.37 -31.49
N LYS A 30 52.53 24.08 -31.16
CA LYS A 30 51.55 23.39 -30.31
C LYS A 30 51.55 24.02 -28.92
N LYS A 31 50.39 24.49 -28.43
CA LYS A 31 50.22 24.79 -27.00
C LYS A 31 49.65 23.55 -26.32
N PRO A 32 49.96 23.33 -25.03
CA PRO A 32 49.32 22.27 -24.26
C PRO A 32 47.83 22.56 -24.18
N LEU A 33 47.05 21.85 -24.98
CA LEU A 33 45.60 21.87 -24.90
C LEU A 33 45.12 21.00 -23.75
N LEU A 34 44.01 21.40 -23.15
CA LEU A 34 43.26 20.55 -22.24
C LEU A 34 42.84 19.28 -22.99
N LYS A 35 42.77 18.16 -22.27
CA LYS A 35 42.39 16.88 -22.86
C LYS A 35 40.95 17.00 -23.38
N GLY A 36 40.79 17.10 -24.70
CA GLY A 36 39.48 17.19 -25.36
C GLY A 36 38.56 16.06 -24.91
N SER A 37 37.28 16.36 -24.75
CA SER A 37 36.26 15.39 -24.36
C SER A 37 35.37 15.12 -25.56
N CYS A 38 35.72 14.13 -26.40
CA CYS A 38 34.85 13.73 -27.51
C CYS A 38 33.47 13.31 -26.96
N PRO A 39 32.37 14.01 -27.31
CA PRO A 39 31.04 13.64 -26.86
C PRO A 39 30.45 12.48 -27.68
N TYR A 40 31.09 12.13 -28.80
CA TYR A 40 30.56 11.17 -29.74
C TYR A 40 31.03 9.74 -29.45
N PRO A 41 30.22 8.72 -29.80
CA PRO A 41 30.64 7.33 -29.76
C PRO A 41 31.92 7.09 -30.57
N GLN A 42 32.73 6.12 -30.13
CA GLN A 42 34.02 5.80 -30.74
C GLN A 42 33.95 5.61 -32.26
N HIS A 43 32.93 4.91 -32.76
CA HIS A 43 32.80 4.64 -34.20
C HIS A 43 32.63 5.92 -35.05
N LEU A 44 32.00 6.97 -34.52
CA LEU A 44 31.89 8.26 -35.21
C LEU A 44 33.19 9.05 -35.15
N SER A 45 33.87 9.01 -33.99
CA SER A 45 35.22 9.59 -33.87
C SER A 45 36.17 8.96 -34.89
N ASP A 46 36.19 7.62 -34.97
CA ASP A 46 37.04 6.88 -35.90
C ASP A 46 36.69 7.19 -37.37
N ASP A 47 35.40 7.41 -37.66
CA ASP A 47 34.93 7.79 -38.99
C ASP A 47 35.35 9.19 -39.39
N LEU A 48 35.22 10.16 -38.50
CA LEU A 48 35.72 11.52 -38.69
C LEU A 48 37.23 11.51 -38.94
N VAL A 49 38.00 10.75 -38.15
CA VAL A 49 39.45 10.62 -38.33
C VAL A 49 39.79 10.08 -39.72
N ARG A 50 39.12 9.01 -40.15
CA ARG A 50 39.33 8.43 -41.50
C ARG A 50 38.96 9.43 -42.60
N HIS A 51 37.84 10.14 -42.46
CA HIS A 51 37.38 11.16 -43.41
C HIS A 51 38.40 12.29 -43.56
N LEU A 52 38.91 12.83 -42.45
CA LEU A 52 39.88 13.93 -42.47
C LEU A 52 41.22 13.52 -43.07
N VAL A 53 41.74 12.34 -42.72
CA VAL A 53 43.02 11.84 -43.28
C VAL A 53 42.89 11.61 -44.78
N HIS A 54 41.82 10.94 -45.22
CA HIS A 54 41.61 10.65 -46.64
C HIS A 54 41.36 11.93 -47.45
N GLY A 55 40.55 12.85 -46.92
CA GLY A 55 40.32 14.13 -47.57
C GLY A 55 41.60 14.96 -47.68
N PHE A 56 42.42 14.98 -46.62
CA PHE A 56 43.67 15.74 -46.63
C PHE A 56 44.67 15.19 -47.65
N GLU A 57 44.75 13.87 -47.85
CA GLU A 57 45.58 13.26 -48.89
C GLU A 57 45.20 13.78 -50.29
N GLY A 58 43.90 13.87 -50.58
CA GLY A 58 43.40 14.46 -51.82
C GLY A 58 43.75 15.95 -51.98
N PHE A 59 43.53 16.75 -50.93
CA PHE A 59 43.91 18.16 -50.91
C PHE A 59 45.42 18.35 -51.13
N TYR A 60 46.23 17.56 -50.44
CA TYR A 60 47.69 17.63 -50.48
C TYR A 60 48.25 17.34 -51.89
N LEU A 61 47.71 16.32 -52.57
CA LEU A 61 48.09 16.01 -53.95
C LEU A 61 47.66 17.09 -54.96
N VAL A 62 46.54 17.79 -54.70
CA VAL A 62 46.11 18.91 -55.54
C VAL A 62 47.03 20.12 -55.37
N VAL A 63 47.50 20.39 -54.15
CA VAL A 63 48.33 21.57 -53.85
C VAL A 63 49.80 21.37 -54.25
N LEU A 64 50.39 20.19 -54.02
CA LEU A 64 51.81 19.93 -54.30
C LEU A 64 52.07 19.13 -55.58
N GLY A 65 51.01 18.68 -56.26
CA GLY A 65 51.09 17.88 -57.47
C GLY A 65 51.19 16.37 -57.21
N ALA A 66 51.23 15.59 -58.30
CA ALA A 66 51.06 14.13 -58.27
C ALA A 66 52.25 13.34 -57.67
N ILE A 67 53.43 13.96 -57.52
CA ILE A 67 54.62 13.32 -56.97
C ILE A 67 55.24 14.24 -55.91
N PRO A 68 54.63 14.36 -54.74
CA PRO A 68 55.20 15.13 -53.65
C PRO A 68 56.41 14.38 -53.06
N GLU A 69 57.44 15.13 -52.66
CA GLU A 69 58.65 14.55 -52.04
C GLU A 69 58.35 13.83 -50.72
N PHE A 70 57.37 14.35 -49.97
CA PHE A 70 56.92 13.81 -48.70
C PHE A 70 55.46 13.35 -48.77
N SER A 71 55.12 12.31 -48.00
CA SER A 71 53.73 11.86 -47.86
C SER A 71 52.89 12.86 -47.07
N ALA A 72 51.60 12.98 -47.41
CA ALA A 72 50.63 13.83 -46.72
C ALA A 72 50.59 13.56 -45.19
N SER A 73 50.78 12.30 -44.79
CA SER A 73 50.76 11.86 -43.39
C SER A 73 51.86 12.48 -42.52
N VAL A 74 52.95 12.97 -43.13
CA VAL A 74 54.03 13.67 -42.43
C VAL A 74 53.55 15.02 -41.89
N PHE A 75 52.66 15.69 -42.62
CA PHE A 75 52.11 16.98 -42.25
C PHE A 75 50.81 16.84 -41.47
N PHE A 76 49.94 15.94 -41.91
CA PHE A 76 48.65 15.69 -41.27
C PHE A 76 48.30 14.20 -41.37
N GLY A 77 48.37 13.51 -40.24
CA GLY A 77 48.06 12.09 -40.13
C GLY A 77 47.02 11.81 -39.05
N THR A 78 46.93 10.54 -38.66
CA THR A 78 45.94 10.05 -37.70
C THR A 78 46.02 10.76 -36.35
N SER A 79 47.22 11.15 -35.90
CA SER A 79 47.38 11.84 -34.61
C SER A 79 46.75 13.24 -34.61
N GLN A 80 46.93 14.01 -35.69
CA GLN A 80 46.32 15.33 -35.84
C GLN A 80 44.81 15.22 -36.03
N ALA A 81 44.36 14.28 -36.87
CA ALA A 81 42.95 14.03 -37.08
C ALA A 81 42.23 13.55 -35.80
N GLN A 82 42.89 12.70 -35.00
CA GLN A 82 42.36 12.28 -33.70
C GLN A 82 42.27 13.44 -32.72
N ALA A 83 43.26 14.33 -32.68
CA ALA A 83 43.19 15.52 -31.84
C ALA A 83 42.01 16.43 -32.22
N ILE A 84 41.69 16.56 -33.52
CA ILE A 84 40.48 17.25 -33.97
C ILE A 84 39.23 16.53 -33.50
N ALA A 85 39.14 15.20 -33.67
CA ALA A 85 37.99 14.42 -33.26
C ALA A 85 37.77 14.46 -31.73
N ASP A 86 38.84 14.51 -30.95
CA ASP A 86 38.79 14.57 -29.48
C ASP A 86 38.29 15.93 -28.96
N SER A 87 38.52 17.01 -29.71
CA SER A 87 38.13 18.39 -29.35
C SER A 87 37.06 18.96 -30.30
N ILE A 88 36.33 18.11 -31.02
CA ILE A 88 35.44 18.53 -32.10
C ILE A 88 34.26 19.37 -31.61
N ASP A 89 33.82 19.15 -30.37
CA ASP A 89 32.78 19.90 -29.68
C ASP A 89 33.23 21.31 -29.33
N GLU A 90 34.47 21.45 -28.87
CA GLU A 90 35.10 22.75 -28.60
C GLU A 90 35.36 23.51 -29.90
N ILE A 91 35.89 22.82 -30.92
CA ILE A 91 36.16 23.39 -32.25
C ILE A 91 34.89 23.92 -32.90
N ARG A 92 33.74 23.27 -32.68
CA ARG A 92 32.47 23.62 -33.32
C ARG A 92 31.45 24.28 -32.39
N ALA A 93 31.91 24.94 -31.33
CA ALA A 93 31.03 25.69 -30.46
C ALA A 93 30.12 26.64 -31.27
N GLU A 94 28.81 26.60 -31.01
CA GLU A 94 27.80 27.46 -31.68
C GLU A 94 27.62 27.22 -33.20
N GLY A 95 28.06 26.07 -33.72
CA GLY A 95 27.78 25.64 -35.08
C GLY A 95 28.71 26.22 -36.15
N LYS A 96 29.74 26.98 -35.74
CA LYS A 96 30.84 27.43 -36.60
C LYS A 96 32.14 26.82 -36.12
N VAL A 97 33.05 26.52 -37.05
CA VAL A 97 34.38 26.03 -36.72
C VAL A 97 35.26 27.21 -36.28
N ASP A 98 35.77 27.16 -35.05
CA ASP A 98 36.80 28.09 -34.59
C ASP A 98 38.13 27.71 -35.25
N LEU A 99 38.45 28.42 -36.34
CA LEU A 99 39.69 28.23 -37.10
C LEU A 99 40.94 28.43 -36.24
N ARG A 100 40.91 29.27 -35.21
CA ARG A 100 42.06 29.50 -34.32
C ARG A 100 42.28 28.30 -33.41
N LEU A 101 41.20 27.72 -32.90
CA LEU A 101 41.28 26.51 -32.08
C LEU A 101 41.69 25.31 -32.94
N LEU A 102 41.14 25.19 -34.15
CA LEU A 102 41.52 24.18 -35.12
C LEU A 102 43.02 24.25 -35.46
N GLU A 103 43.54 25.45 -35.75
CA GLU A 103 44.96 25.70 -35.99
C GLU A 103 45.83 25.25 -34.80
N LEU A 104 45.34 25.51 -33.58
CA LEU A 104 46.04 25.16 -32.35
C LEU A 104 46.06 23.65 -32.06
N VAL A 105 44.94 22.96 -32.34
CA VAL A 105 44.76 21.51 -32.14
C VAL A 105 45.66 20.69 -33.06
N ILE A 106 45.75 21.11 -34.33
CA ILE A 106 46.59 20.45 -35.33
C ILE A 106 48.07 20.69 -35.01
N GLY A 107 48.44 21.97 -34.90
CA GLY A 107 49.82 22.46 -34.78
C GLY A 107 50.78 21.90 -35.84
N GLY A 108 52.08 22.18 -35.69
CA GLY A 108 53.09 21.72 -36.66
C GLY A 108 53.11 22.53 -37.94
N GLN A 109 53.58 21.95 -39.04
CA GLN A 109 53.65 22.62 -40.34
C GLN A 109 52.29 22.64 -41.02
N CYS A 110 51.88 23.80 -41.51
CA CYS A 110 50.61 24.01 -42.20
C CYS A 110 50.84 24.45 -43.63
N VAL A 111 50.14 23.81 -44.55
CA VAL A 111 50.09 24.16 -45.98
C VAL A 111 49.10 25.31 -46.17
N GLU A 112 49.36 26.21 -47.11
CA GLU A 112 48.40 27.25 -47.45
C GLU A 112 47.05 26.64 -47.88
N GLY A 113 45.95 27.17 -47.34
CA GLY A 113 44.60 26.65 -47.58
C GLY A 113 44.19 25.44 -46.73
N GLN A 114 45.09 24.83 -45.95
CA GLN A 114 44.79 23.64 -45.13
C GLN A 114 43.66 23.89 -44.11
N LEU A 115 43.66 25.02 -43.42
CA LEU A 115 42.62 25.32 -42.41
C LEU A 115 41.24 25.47 -43.05
N SER A 116 41.16 26.16 -44.20
CA SER A 116 39.91 26.30 -44.96
C SER A 116 39.41 24.97 -45.50
N PHE A 117 40.33 24.12 -45.98
CA PHE A 117 40.00 22.76 -46.39
C PHE A 117 39.43 21.93 -45.22
N LEU A 118 40.08 21.99 -44.05
CA LEU A 118 39.63 21.22 -42.88
C LEU A 118 38.28 21.71 -42.35
N ASP A 119 38.02 23.02 -42.33
CA ASP A 119 36.71 23.58 -41.99
C ASP A 119 35.60 23.03 -42.91
N GLN A 120 35.84 23.07 -44.22
CA GLN A 120 34.92 22.53 -45.21
C GLN A 120 34.73 21.01 -45.05
N SER A 121 35.82 20.27 -44.87
CA SER A 121 35.80 18.80 -44.71
C SER A 121 35.05 18.36 -43.45
N ILE A 122 35.24 19.07 -42.34
CA ILE A 122 34.49 18.85 -41.09
C ILE A 122 32.99 19.15 -41.32
N THR A 123 32.68 20.28 -41.97
CA THR A 123 31.30 20.67 -42.27
C THR A 123 30.60 19.64 -43.16
N GLU A 124 31.29 19.12 -44.18
CA GLU A 124 30.80 18.05 -45.06
C GLU A 124 30.57 16.75 -44.30
N TRP A 125 31.46 16.37 -43.39
CA TRP A 125 31.29 15.16 -42.58
C TRP A 125 30.03 15.24 -41.70
N PHE A 126 29.78 16.39 -41.07
CA PHE A 126 28.54 16.63 -40.33
C PHE A 126 27.28 16.63 -41.22
N GLY A 127 27.42 16.97 -42.50
CA GLY A 127 26.37 16.81 -43.51
C GLY A 127 26.27 15.40 -44.10
N GLY A 128 27.22 14.51 -43.78
CA GLY A 128 27.34 13.18 -44.37
C GLY A 128 26.38 12.15 -43.79
N GLU A 129 26.27 11.00 -44.47
CA GLU A 129 25.35 9.94 -44.07
C GLU A 129 25.72 9.29 -42.73
N CYS A 130 27.00 9.13 -42.39
CA CYS A 130 27.43 8.53 -41.13
C CYS A 130 26.88 9.29 -39.91
N TYR A 131 27.08 10.60 -39.88
CA TYR A 131 26.61 11.45 -38.78
C TYR A 131 25.07 11.58 -38.79
N ASN A 132 24.46 11.77 -39.96
CA ASN A 132 23.00 11.86 -40.06
C ASN A 132 22.31 10.54 -39.67
N HIS A 133 22.89 9.38 -39.98
CA HIS A 133 22.37 8.10 -39.53
C HIS A 133 22.41 7.97 -38.01
N HIS A 134 23.49 8.42 -37.36
CA HIS A 134 23.56 8.49 -35.91
C HIS A 134 22.46 9.38 -35.33
N LEU A 135 22.27 10.59 -35.87
CA LEU A 135 21.20 11.50 -35.42
C LEU A 135 19.81 10.87 -35.55
N ARG A 136 19.52 10.22 -36.69
CA ARG A 136 18.25 9.49 -36.90
C ARG A 136 18.08 8.37 -35.87
N THR A 137 19.15 7.66 -35.56
CA THR A 137 19.13 6.55 -34.58
C THR A 137 18.86 7.08 -33.17
N VAL A 138 19.54 8.15 -32.76
CA VAL A 138 19.31 8.79 -31.44
C VAL A 138 17.87 9.30 -31.34
N ALA A 139 17.38 10.01 -32.36
CA ALA A 139 16.00 10.50 -32.38
C ALA A 139 14.96 9.37 -32.33
N ALA A 140 15.22 8.24 -33.02
CA ALA A 140 14.34 7.07 -32.98
C ALA A 140 14.32 6.40 -31.59
N LEU A 141 15.48 6.35 -30.91
CA LEU A 141 15.57 5.85 -29.54
C LEU A 141 14.84 6.76 -28.55
N ASP A 142 14.98 8.08 -28.67
CA ASP A 142 14.27 9.03 -27.82
C ASP A 142 12.75 8.92 -27.98
N GLN A 143 12.26 8.84 -29.23
CA GLN A 143 10.84 8.58 -29.51
C GLN A 143 10.37 7.26 -28.91
N PHE A 144 11.16 6.19 -29.05
CA PHE A 144 10.83 4.90 -28.46
C PHE A 144 10.73 4.97 -26.93
N ILE A 145 11.66 5.69 -26.27
CA ILE A 145 11.64 5.86 -24.82
C ILE A 145 10.38 6.63 -24.38
N GLU A 146 9.99 7.67 -25.11
CA GLU A 146 8.78 8.46 -24.83
C GLU A 146 7.50 7.61 -24.98
N ASP A 147 7.38 6.90 -26.11
CA ASP A 147 6.23 6.05 -26.41
C ASP A 147 6.09 4.92 -25.39
N GLU A 148 7.19 4.25 -25.05
CA GLU A 148 7.21 3.19 -24.05
C GLU A 148 6.89 3.75 -22.65
N GLY A 149 7.37 4.95 -22.33
CA GLY A 149 7.03 5.66 -21.11
C GLY A 149 5.53 5.97 -21.01
N LEU A 150 4.88 6.35 -22.11
CA LEU A 150 3.42 6.52 -22.16
C LEU A 150 2.69 5.20 -21.98
N ARG A 151 3.10 4.14 -22.68
CA ARG A 151 2.49 2.81 -22.60
C ARG A 151 2.53 2.25 -21.19
N VAL A 152 3.68 2.33 -20.51
CA VAL A 152 3.85 1.85 -19.13
C VAL A 152 2.98 2.62 -18.15
N ARG A 153 2.89 3.95 -18.27
CA ARG A 153 2.00 4.77 -17.43
C ARG A 153 0.53 4.42 -17.63
N ALA A 154 0.11 4.21 -18.88
CA ALA A 154 -1.26 3.81 -19.20
C ALA A 154 -1.61 2.43 -18.62
N ALA A 155 -0.71 1.45 -18.76
CA ALA A 155 -0.88 0.12 -18.18
C ALA A 155 -0.99 0.16 -16.65
N MET A 156 -0.11 0.93 -15.99
CA MET A 156 -0.14 1.10 -14.53
C MET A 156 -1.44 1.77 -14.05
N ALA A 157 -1.95 2.76 -14.78
CA ALA A 157 -3.23 3.39 -14.47
C ALA A 157 -4.39 2.38 -14.57
N GLN A 158 -4.42 1.56 -15.63
CA GLN A 158 -5.43 0.51 -15.79
C GLN A 158 -5.38 -0.53 -14.67
N GLU A 159 -4.19 -1.01 -14.29
CA GLU A 159 -4.04 -1.95 -13.17
C GLU A 159 -4.55 -1.35 -11.86
N LEU A 160 -4.25 -0.07 -11.61
CA LEU A 160 -4.68 0.64 -10.41
C LEU A 160 -6.21 0.76 -10.37
N ASP A 161 -6.85 1.09 -11.49
CA ASP A 161 -8.32 1.15 -11.59
C ASP A 161 -8.97 -0.23 -11.42
N GLN A 162 -8.36 -1.29 -11.96
CA GLN A 162 -8.81 -2.66 -11.72
C GLN A 162 -8.74 -3.02 -10.23
N LEU A 163 -7.64 -2.70 -9.56
CA LEU A 163 -7.47 -2.98 -8.12
C LEU A 163 -8.46 -2.18 -7.26
N LYS A 164 -8.72 -0.92 -7.61
CA LYS A 164 -9.77 -0.12 -6.95
C LYS A 164 -11.14 -0.76 -7.13
N GLY A 165 -11.51 -1.13 -8.36
CA GLY A 165 -12.77 -1.80 -8.65
C GLY A 165 -12.94 -3.11 -7.88
N GLN A 166 -11.88 -3.93 -7.81
CA GLN A 166 -11.88 -5.17 -7.02
C GLN A 166 -12.02 -4.90 -5.52
N ALA A 167 -11.34 -3.87 -5.00
CA ALA A 167 -11.44 -3.50 -3.59
C ALA A 167 -12.85 -3.02 -3.23
N GLU A 168 -13.48 -2.21 -4.08
CA GLU A 168 -14.86 -1.74 -3.90
C GLU A 168 -15.86 -2.89 -3.98
N ALA A 169 -15.71 -3.79 -4.96
CA ALA A 169 -16.54 -4.98 -5.09
C ALA A 169 -16.45 -5.87 -3.84
N ARG A 170 -15.24 -6.09 -3.30
CA ARG A 170 -15.04 -6.84 -2.06
C ARG A 170 -15.73 -6.18 -0.87
N ARG A 171 -15.62 -4.86 -0.74
CA ARG A 171 -16.30 -4.12 0.35
C ARG A 171 -17.82 -4.23 0.24
N LEU A 172 -18.37 -4.18 -0.97
CA LEU A 172 -19.81 -4.34 -1.18
C LEU A 172 -20.23 -5.77 -0.83
N ALA A 173 -19.52 -6.78 -1.32
CA ALA A 173 -19.77 -8.19 -1.04
C ALA A 173 -19.72 -8.51 0.47
N GLU A 174 -18.76 -7.93 1.19
CA GLU A 174 -18.64 -8.10 2.64
C GLU A 174 -19.83 -7.47 3.39
N LYS A 175 -20.25 -6.27 2.98
CA LYS A 175 -21.44 -5.61 3.56
C LYS A 175 -22.70 -6.43 3.32
N THR A 176 -22.89 -6.94 2.09
CA THR A 176 -24.06 -7.76 1.76
C THR A 176 -24.04 -9.09 2.50
N ALA A 177 -22.88 -9.75 2.60
CA ALA A 177 -22.72 -11.00 3.34
C ALA A 177 -23.02 -10.81 4.83
N LYS A 178 -22.55 -9.73 5.45
CA LYS A 178 -22.87 -9.37 6.84
C LYS A 178 -24.36 -9.14 7.04
N ALA A 179 -25.02 -8.41 6.14
CA ALA A 179 -26.46 -8.18 6.21
C ALA A 179 -27.26 -9.50 6.09
N GLN A 180 -26.86 -10.37 5.16
CA GLN A 180 -27.48 -11.69 4.98
C GLN A 180 -27.28 -12.58 6.20
N ALA A 181 -26.07 -12.61 6.78
CA ALA A 181 -25.77 -13.37 7.99
C ALA A 181 -26.61 -12.90 9.19
N LEU A 182 -26.78 -11.58 9.35
CA LEU A 182 -27.65 -11.02 10.40
C LEU A 182 -29.12 -11.40 10.20
N LEU A 183 -29.61 -11.39 8.96
CA LEU A 183 -30.97 -11.80 8.65
C LEU A 183 -31.18 -13.30 8.90
N ALA A 184 -30.21 -14.14 8.53
CA ALA A 184 -30.25 -15.57 8.79
C ALA A 184 -30.23 -15.87 10.29
N ALA A 185 -29.35 -15.22 11.06
CA ALA A 185 -29.29 -15.37 12.51
C ALA A 185 -30.61 -14.96 13.20
N LYS A 186 -31.24 -13.87 12.75
CA LYS A 186 -32.56 -13.45 13.25
C LYS A 186 -33.66 -14.48 12.94
N ARG A 187 -33.61 -15.12 11.76
CA ARG A 187 -34.56 -16.17 11.38
C ARG A 187 -34.40 -17.40 12.27
N LEU A 188 -33.18 -17.89 12.45
CA LEU A 188 -32.91 -19.03 13.33
C LEU A 188 -33.39 -18.76 14.76
N LEU A 189 -33.09 -17.58 15.31
CA LEU A 189 -33.57 -17.20 16.65
C LEU A 189 -35.11 -17.15 16.74
N ALA A 190 -35.79 -16.70 15.69
CA ALA A 190 -37.25 -16.68 15.65
C ALA A 190 -37.83 -18.09 15.57
N GLU A 191 -37.20 -18.99 14.79
CA GLU A 191 -37.57 -20.40 14.68
C GLU A 191 -37.36 -21.14 16.01
N GLU A 192 -36.23 -20.93 16.69
CA GLU A 192 -35.98 -21.49 18.02
C GLU A 192 -37.02 -21.04 19.05
N ARG A 193 -37.32 -19.74 19.11
CA ARG A 193 -38.36 -19.20 20.01
C ARG A 193 -39.74 -19.75 19.68
N ALA A 194 -40.05 -19.96 18.40
CA ALA A 194 -41.31 -20.57 17.99
C ALA A 194 -41.38 -22.04 18.42
N ALA A 195 -40.30 -22.80 18.23
CA ALA A 195 -40.21 -24.18 18.67
C ALA A 195 -40.33 -24.31 20.20
N GLU A 196 -39.67 -23.44 20.96
CA GLU A 196 -39.75 -23.42 22.42
C GLU A 196 -41.18 -23.13 22.90
N ARG A 197 -41.88 -22.15 22.29
CA ARG A 197 -43.30 -21.89 22.60
C ARG A 197 -44.18 -23.11 22.33
N MET A 198 -43.91 -23.85 21.26
CA MET A 198 -44.65 -25.08 20.96
C MET A 198 -44.38 -26.17 21.99
N ARG A 199 -43.13 -26.33 22.45
CA ARG A 199 -42.80 -27.28 23.53
C ARG A 199 -43.49 -26.91 24.84
N VAL A 200 -43.43 -25.65 25.25
CA VAL A 200 -44.13 -25.18 26.46
C VAL A 200 -45.63 -25.39 26.36
N ALA A 201 -46.24 -25.14 25.19
CA ALA A 201 -47.66 -25.38 24.98
C ALA A 201 -48.03 -26.88 25.05
N GLU A 202 -47.15 -27.75 24.56
CA GLU A 202 -47.30 -29.21 24.65
C GLU A 202 -47.17 -29.69 26.09
N ASP A 203 -46.16 -29.24 26.83
CA ASP A 203 -45.95 -29.57 28.25
C ASP A 203 -47.15 -29.14 29.10
N GLN A 204 -47.65 -27.90 28.91
CA GLN A 204 -48.85 -27.42 29.59
C GLN A 204 -50.10 -28.25 29.25
N ARG A 205 -50.18 -28.77 28.02
CA ARG A 205 -51.29 -29.62 27.60
C ARG A 205 -51.21 -31.00 28.27
N GLN A 206 -50.02 -31.57 28.36
CA GLN A 206 -49.78 -32.84 29.04
C GLN A 206 -50.04 -32.72 30.55
N GLU A 207 -49.57 -31.66 31.20
CA GLU A 207 -49.82 -31.39 32.62
C GLU A 207 -51.32 -31.27 32.92
N LYS A 208 -52.06 -30.50 32.10
CA LYS A 208 -53.52 -30.41 32.23
C LYS A 208 -54.23 -31.75 32.06
N ALA A 209 -53.73 -32.62 31.19
CA ALA A 209 -54.27 -33.96 31.00
C ALA A 209 -54.04 -34.83 32.25
N LEU A 210 -52.83 -34.82 32.81
CA LEU A 210 -52.50 -35.55 34.04
C LEU A 210 -53.33 -35.05 35.24
N ILE A 211 -53.51 -33.74 35.40
CA ILE A 211 -54.36 -33.17 36.46
C ILE A 211 -55.83 -33.59 36.28
N ALA A 212 -56.32 -33.65 35.04
CA ALA A 212 -57.68 -34.11 34.76
C ALA A 212 -57.86 -35.60 35.08
N GLU A 213 -56.85 -36.44 34.77
CA GLU A 213 -56.82 -37.85 35.13
C GLU A 213 -56.77 -38.06 36.66
N GLU A 214 -55.94 -37.30 37.36
CA GLU A 214 -55.84 -37.33 38.82
C GLU A 214 -57.18 -36.97 39.47
N ARG A 215 -57.80 -35.85 39.05
CA ARG A 215 -59.15 -35.46 39.51
C ARG A 215 -60.21 -36.52 39.21
N ALA A 216 -60.13 -37.18 38.04
CA ALA A 216 -61.04 -38.26 37.71
C ALA A 216 -60.84 -39.47 38.62
N ALA A 217 -59.59 -39.82 38.96
CA ALA A 217 -59.26 -40.88 39.90
C ALA A 217 -59.71 -40.55 41.34
N GLU A 218 -59.51 -39.31 41.79
CA GLU A 218 -60.01 -38.81 43.08
C GLU A 218 -61.53 -38.90 43.18
N LEU A 219 -62.25 -38.45 42.14
CA LEU A 219 -63.71 -38.56 42.09
C LEU A 219 -64.17 -40.02 42.16
N GLN A 220 -63.45 -40.95 41.52
CA GLN A 220 -63.73 -42.37 41.63
C GLN A 220 -63.46 -42.91 43.04
N TRP A 221 -62.39 -42.48 43.69
CA TRP A 221 -62.09 -42.86 45.06
C TRP A 221 -63.14 -42.32 46.06
N VAL A 222 -63.54 -41.06 45.94
CA VAL A 222 -64.63 -40.45 46.73
C VAL A 222 -65.93 -41.23 46.51
N ARG A 223 -66.27 -41.61 45.27
CA ARG A 223 -67.44 -42.46 44.99
C ARG A 223 -67.32 -43.84 45.65
N LYS A 224 -66.14 -44.45 45.67
CA LYS A 224 -65.90 -45.73 46.36
C LYS A 224 -66.03 -45.57 47.87
N GLN A 225 -65.47 -44.52 48.46
CA GLN A 225 -65.64 -44.22 49.88
C GLN A 225 -67.10 -43.98 50.24
N ALA A 226 -67.83 -43.17 49.46
CA ALA A 226 -69.26 -42.93 49.68
C ALA A 226 -70.10 -44.22 49.60
N LYS A 227 -69.73 -45.17 48.75
CA LYS A 227 -70.36 -46.49 48.71
C LYS A 227 -70.02 -47.33 49.95
N ALA A 228 -68.76 -47.30 50.40
CA ALA A 228 -68.32 -48.01 51.60
C ALA A 228 -68.95 -47.44 52.88
N THR A 229 -69.04 -46.12 53.03
CA THR A 229 -69.73 -45.47 54.16
C THR A 229 -71.22 -45.79 54.16
N ARG A 230 -71.89 -45.75 52.99
CA ARG A 230 -73.29 -46.20 52.88
C ARG A 230 -73.47 -47.68 53.23
N ALA A 231 -72.50 -48.53 52.93
CA ALA A 231 -72.53 -49.95 53.31
C ALA A 231 -72.37 -50.13 54.84
N LEU A 232 -71.45 -49.38 55.46
CA LEU A 232 -71.28 -49.33 56.92
C LEU A 232 -72.51 -48.77 57.64
N ASP A 233 -73.13 -47.72 57.12
CA ASP A 233 -74.39 -47.17 57.67
C ASP A 233 -75.54 -48.16 57.54
N LYS A 234 -75.61 -48.94 56.44
CA LYS A 234 -76.56 -50.04 56.33
C LYS A 234 -76.30 -51.14 57.35
N GLN A 235 -75.05 -51.49 57.62
CA GLN A 235 -74.69 -52.45 58.67
C GLN A 235 -75.01 -51.90 60.07
N ARG A 236 -74.73 -50.63 60.35
CA ARG A 236 -75.11 -49.95 61.62
C ARG A 236 -76.62 -49.92 61.82
N ARG A 237 -77.39 -49.62 60.76
CA ARG A 237 -78.86 -49.70 60.79
C ARG A 237 -79.34 -51.13 61.01
N ALA A 238 -78.71 -52.13 60.42
CA ALA A 238 -79.04 -53.54 60.65
C ALA A 238 -78.71 -54.00 62.07
N ILE A 239 -77.62 -53.53 62.68
CA ILE A 239 -77.26 -53.77 64.09
C ILE A 239 -78.26 -53.07 65.03
N LEU A 240 -78.61 -51.81 64.76
CA LEU A 240 -79.64 -51.07 65.51
C LEU A 240 -81.03 -51.74 65.44
N LEU A 241 -81.36 -52.36 64.31
CA LEU A 241 -82.58 -53.18 64.14
C LEU A 241 -82.52 -54.51 64.92
N GLN A 242 -81.33 -55.09 65.12
CA GLN A 242 -81.11 -56.28 65.96
C GLN A 242 -81.15 -55.97 67.46
N GLU A 243 -80.80 -54.74 67.87
CA GLU A 243 -80.77 -54.29 69.28
C GLU A 243 -82.08 -53.64 69.76
N GLY A 244 -83.14 -53.60 68.94
CA GLY A 244 -84.48 -53.19 69.37
C GLY A 244 -84.64 -51.68 69.66
N ARG A 245 -83.90 -50.79 68.99
CA ARG A 245 -84.15 -49.33 69.04
C ARG A 245 -84.50 -48.77 67.66
N LEU A 246 -85.71 -48.23 67.54
CA LEU A 246 -86.21 -47.55 66.34
C LEU A 246 -85.53 -46.17 66.13
N PRO A 247 -85.17 -45.78 64.90
CA PRO A 247 -84.80 -44.41 64.57
C PRO A 247 -86.03 -43.54 64.32
N VAL A 248 -86.01 -42.34 64.91
CA VAL A 248 -86.97 -41.25 64.69
C VAL A 248 -86.79 -40.69 63.27
N GLU A 249 -87.88 -40.67 62.51
CA GLU A 249 -88.01 -39.88 61.28
C GLU A 249 -88.36 -38.43 61.65
N ASP A 250 -87.59 -37.47 61.13
CA ASP A 250 -88.04 -36.08 61.03
C ASP A 250 -88.24 -35.72 59.55
N GLN A 251 -89.51 -35.49 59.19
CA GLN A 251 -89.93 -34.88 57.94
C GLN A 251 -90.43 -33.44 58.20
N ALA A 252 -89.92 -32.48 57.43
CA ALA A 252 -90.61 -31.24 57.02
C ALA A 252 -89.93 -30.79 55.70
N SER A 253 -90.57 -30.86 54.52
CA SER A 253 -91.60 -29.97 53.92
C SER A 253 -91.24 -28.48 53.99
N GLY A 254 -91.23 -27.66 52.94
CA GLY A 254 -91.44 -27.75 51.48
C GLY A 254 -90.74 -26.53 50.82
N ASN A 255 -90.43 -26.44 49.53
CA ASN A 255 -91.23 -26.25 48.32
C ASN A 255 -90.92 -24.87 47.64
N ASN A 256 -90.94 -24.86 46.29
CA ASN A 256 -90.80 -23.75 45.32
C ASN A 256 -89.39 -23.12 45.16
N GLY A 257 -88.85 -22.78 43.99
CA GLY A 257 -89.35 -22.75 42.61
C GLY A 257 -88.56 -21.72 41.79
N ALA A 258 -88.32 -22.03 40.51
CA ALA A 258 -88.13 -21.14 39.35
C ALA A 258 -86.80 -20.35 39.11
N GLU A 259 -86.18 -20.71 37.98
CA GLU A 259 -85.82 -19.88 36.82
C GLU A 259 -84.75 -18.76 36.85
N ALA A 260 -83.77 -18.98 35.94
CA ALA A 260 -83.32 -18.07 34.88
C ALA A 260 -82.30 -16.94 35.13
N SER A 261 -81.23 -17.04 34.32
CA SER A 261 -80.73 -16.00 33.42
C SER A 261 -79.85 -14.86 33.96
N GLY A 262 -78.64 -14.80 33.41
CA GLY A 262 -78.24 -13.64 32.61
C GLY A 262 -77.59 -12.44 33.33
N THR A 263 -76.28 -12.36 33.13
CA THR A 263 -75.51 -11.18 32.65
C THR A 263 -75.58 -9.82 33.38
N ASP A 264 -74.38 -9.21 33.40
CA ASP A 264 -74.06 -7.77 33.50
C ASP A 264 -74.02 -7.08 34.85
N ILE A 265 -72.78 -6.80 35.26
CA ILE A 265 -72.43 -5.72 36.20
C ILE A 265 -71.72 -4.65 35.36
N SER A 266 -72.44 -3.56 35.10
CA SER A 266 -71.89 -2.27 34.68
C SER A 266 -72.66 -1.16 35.36
N GLN A 267 -71.90 -0.24 35.97
CA GLN A 267 -72.29 1.12 36.38
C GLN A 267 -73.34 1.19 37.50
N GLY A 268 -73.19 1.97 38.56
CA GLY A 268 -72.58 3.28 38.64
C GLY A 268 -73.66 4.26 39.08
N LEU A 269 -73.45 4.82 40.27
CA LEU A 269 -74.05 6.05 40.81
C LEU A 269 -75.44 6.01 41.48
N ASP A 270 -75.40 6.60 42.68
CA ASP A 270 -76.38 7.42 43.38
C ASP A 270 -77.65 6.79 43.94
N SER A 271 -77.72 6.72 45.28
CA SER A 271 -78.63 7.61 46.01
C SER A 271 -78.35 7.63 47.51
N VAL A 272 -78.33 8.86 48.03
CA VAL A 272 -78.34 9.25 49.43
C VAL A 272 -79.50 8.56 50.17
N GLY A 273 -79.18 7.90 51.29
CA GLY A 273 -80.13 7.20 52.14
C GLY A 273 -79.70 7.26 53.61
N THR A 274 -80.40 8.10 54.35
CA THR A 274 -80.26 8.46 55.76
C THR A 274 -80.01 7.32 56.75
N ASN A 275 -79.07 7.57 57.67
CA ASN A 275 -79.04 7.20 59.09
C ASN A 275 -79.89 5.98 59.53
N LYS A 276 -79.24 4.81 59.61
CA LYS A 276 -79.54 3.82 60.64
C LYS A 276 -78.24 3.42 61.34
N ARG A 277 -78.13 3.85 62.59
CA ARG A 277 -77.05 3.53 63.53
C ARG A 277 -77.09 2.02 63.82
N PHE A 278 -76.40 1.24 62.99
CA PHE A 278 -76.17 -0.18 63.22
C PHE A 278 -75.11 -0.30 64.32
N LYS A 279 -75.51 -0.80 65.50
CA LYS A 279 -74.55 -1.19 66.53
C LYS A 279 -73.84 -2.46 66.02
N PRO A 280 -72.51 -2.48 65.87
CA PRO A 280 -71.82 -3.68 65.43
C PRO A 280 -71.89 -4.74 66.54
N ARG A 281 -72.16 -5.97 66.13
CA ARG A 281 -72.07 -7.16 66.98
C ARG A 281 -70.59 -7.37 67.33
N GLU A 282 -70.29 -7.54 68.62
CA GLU A 282 -68.95 -7.90 69.12
C GLU A 282 -68.43 -9.11 68.31
N GLY A 283 -67.38 -8.88 67.51
CA GLY A 283 -66.82 -9.85 66.56
C GLY A 283 -66.61 -9.31 65.14
N GLN A 284 -67.45 -8.38 64.65
CA GLN A 284 -67.28 -7.83 63.28
C GLN A 284 -66.24 -6.70 63.20
N ALA A 285 -65.99 -6.00 64.31
CA ALA A 285 -64.97 -4.95 64.38
C ALA A 285 -63.55 -5.52 64.36
N GLU A 286 -63.32 -6.67 65.00
CA GLU A 286 -62.04 -7.39 64.97
C GLU A 286 -61.75 -7.97 63.58
N GLU A 287 -62.74 -8.57 62.92
CA GLU A 287 -62.55 -9.11 61.56
C GLU A 287 -62.23 -8.01 60.53
N LEU A 288 -62.87 -6.84 60.64
CA LEU A 288 -62.55 -5.67 59.82
C LEU A 288 -61.15 -5.11 60.13
N ALA A 289 -60.74 -5.08 61.40
CA ALA A 289 -59.41 -4.66 61.81
C ALA A 289 -58.31 -5.61 61.30
N CYS A 290 -58.53 -6.93 61.38
CA CYS A 290 -57.61 -7.93 60.81
C CYS A 290 -57.48 -7.79 59.29
N ARG A 291 -58.60 -7.65 58.56
CA ARG A 291 -58.57 -7.43 57.11
C ARG A 291 -57.89 -6.12 56.71
N GLN A 292 -58.03 -5.06 57.51
CA GLN A 292 -57.35 -3.79 57.29
C GLN A 292 -55.84 -3.91 57.55
N PHE A 293 -55.45 -4.61 58.61
CA PHE A 293 -54.05 -4.91 58.92
C PHE A 293 -53.39 -5.75 57.83
N ASP A 294 -54.06 -6.81 57.35
CA ASP A 294 -53.58 -7.65 56.26
C ASP A 294 -53.37 -6.86 54.95
N ARG A 295 -54.27 -5.91 54.64
CA ARG A 295 -54.11 -5.02 53.48
C ARG A 295 -52.90 -4.10 53.64
N ILE A 296 -52.67 -3.54 54.82
CA ILE A 296 -51.52 -2.67 55.10
C ILE A 296 -50.22 -3.47 54.97
N MET A 297 -50.17 -4.68 55.54
CA MET A 297 -49.00 -5.57 55.43
C MET A 297 -48.76 -6.04 53.99
N ALA A 298 -49.82 -6.29 53.21
CA ALA A 298 -49.70 -6.62 51.79
C ALA A 298 -49.23 -5.42 50.95
N GLN A 299 -49.65 -4.20 51.28
CA GLN A 299 -49.16 -2.97 50.64
C GLN A 299 -47.68 -2.73 50.99
N GLN A 300 -47.27 -2.90 52.24
CA GLN A 300 -45.87 -2.80 52.65
C GLN A 300 -44.99 -3.83 51.92
N ARG A 301 -45.43 -5.09 51.85
CA ARG A 301 -44.71 -6.13 51.08
C ARG A 301 -44.54 -5.76 49.60
N LYS A 302 -45.57 -5.20 48.95
CA LYS A 302 -45.47 -4.73 47.56
C LYS A 302 -44.48 -3.58 47.39
N VAL A 303 -44.45 -2.64 48.34
CA VAL A 303 -43.49 -1.52 48.30
C VAL A 303 -42.06 -2.02 48.49
N GLU A 304 -41.84 -2.94 49.42
CA GLU A 304 -40.52 -3.57 49.66
C GLU A 304 -40.05 -4.41 48.47
N GLU A 305 -40.95 -5.13 47.81
CA GLU A 305 -40.64 -5.90 46.60
C GLU A 305 -40.31 -4.99 45.42
N GLN A 306 -41.04 -3.88 45.24
CA GLN A 306 -40.71 -2.86 44.25
C GLN A 306 -39.38 -2.15 44.55
N ALA A 307 -39.06 -1.92 45.82
CA ALA A 307 -37.77 -1.38 46.23
C ALA A 307 -36.63 -2.35 45.87
N ARG A 308 -36.77 -3.64 46.21
CA ARG A 308 -35.80 -4.68 45.82
C ARG A 308 -35.60 -4.77 44.32
N GLN A 309 -36.68 -4.77 43.53
CA GLN A 309 -36.59 -4.80 42.06
C GLN A 309 -35.84 -3.57 41.49
N ARG A 310 -36.02 -2.39 42.08
CA ARG A 310 -35.28 -1.18 41.68
C ARG A 310 -33.80 -1.28 42.06
N ASP A 311 -33.48 -1.82 43.22
CA ASP A 311 -32.11 -2.01 43.67
C ASP A 311 -31.37 -3.03 42.79
N GLU A 312 -32.02 -4.15 42.47
CA GLU A 312 -31.50 -5.16 41.54
C GLU A 312 -31.28 -4.57 40.14
N ALA A 313 -32.25 -3.82 39.60
CA ALA A 313 -32.11 -3.15 38.31
C ALA A 313 -30.96 -2.12 38.32
N SER A 314 -30.78 -1.38 39.42
CA SER A 314 -29.67 -0.43 39.58
C SER A 314 -28.33 -1.15 39.62
N GLN A 315 -28.23 -2.30 40.29
CA GLN A 315 -27.00 -3.09 40.33
C GLN A 315 -26.61 -3.63 38.95
N VAL A 316 -27.58 -4.16 38.19
CA VAL A 316 -27.37 -4.63 36.81
C VAL A 316 -26.90 -3.51 35.90
N LEU A 317 -27.45 -2.30 36.05
CA LEU A 317 -27.04 -1.14 35.25
C LEU A 317 -25.61 -0.70 35.60
N LEU A 318 -25.23 -0.79 36.88
CA LEU A 318 -23.88 -0.49 37.35
C LEU A 318 -22.84 -1.49 36.81
N THR A 319 -23.17 -2.78 36.77
CA THR A 319 -22.29 -3.81 36.21
C THR A 319 -22.13 -3.64 34.70
N ASP A 320 -23.21 -3.40 33.95
CA ASP A 320 -23.16 -3.12 32.51
C ASP A 320 -22.33 -1.87 32.17
N LEU A 321 -22.47 -0.79 32.97
CA LEU A 321 -21.64 0.41 32.81
C LEU A 321 -20.16 0.11 33.05
N LYS A 322 -19.84 -0.68 34.08
CA LYS A 322 -18.47 -1.08 34.40
C LYS A 322 -17.86 -1.93 33.29
N GLU A 323 -18.58 -2.92 32.79
CA GLU A 323 -18.15 -3.75 31.66
C GLU A 323 -17.91 -2.90 30.39
N LYS A 324 -18.83 -1.97 30.08
CA LYS A 324 -18.66 -1.03 28.96
C LYS A 324 -17.43 -0.14 29.13
N GLN A 325 -17.13 0.29 30.35
CA GLN A 325 -15.95 1.09 30.65
C GLN A 325 -14.68 0.27 30.48
N GLU A 326 -14.65 -0.97 30.97
CA GLU A 326 -13.53 -1.90 30.79
C GLU A 326 -13.30 -2.22 29.30
N GLN A 327 -14.35 -2.50 28.53
CA GLN A 327 -14.23 -2.71 27.07
C GLN A 327 -13.71 -1.47 26.33
N ARG A 328 -14.03 -0.25 26.79
CA ARG A 328 -13.46 0.98 26.23
C ARG A 328 -11.99 1.13 26.61
N ALA A 329 -11.62 0.79 27.84
CA ALA A 329 -10.24 0.80 28.30
C ALA A 329 -9.38 -0.21 27.52
N SER A 330 -9.84 -1.45 27.35
CA SER A 330 -9.14 -2.48 26.58
C SER A 330 -8.93 -2.05 25.12
N ARG A 331 -9.97 -1.51 24.46
CA ARG A 331 -9.82 -0.98 23.08
C ARG A 331 -8.82 0.16 22.97
N ARG A 332 -8.73 1.02 24.00
CA ARG A 332 -7.72 2.10 24.02
C ARG A 332 -6.32 1.52 24.19
N ALA A 333 -6.13 0.58 25.12
CA ALA A 333 -4.85 -0.10 25.32
C ALA A 333 -4.39 -0.86 24.06
N GLU A 334 -5.29 -1.57 23.38
CA GLU A 334 -5.02 -2.21 22.09
C GLU A 334 -4.63 -1.19 21.01
N ALA A 335 -5.31 -0.04 20.95
CA ALA A 335 -4.97 1.01 19.99
C ALA A 335 -3.61 1.66 20.30
N ASP A 336 -3.26 1.81 21.57
CA ASP A 336 -1.98 2.35 22.02
C ASP A 336 -0.83 1.38 21.71
N THR A 337 -0.98 0.10 22.05
CA THR A 337 0.00 -0.94 21.68
C THR A 337 0.19 -1.06 20.18
N LEU A 338 -0.88 -0.93 19.38
CA LEU A 338 -0.78 -0.92 17.91
C LEU A 338 -0.01 0.32 17.42
N ARG A 339 -0.22 1.49 18.03
CA ARG A 339 0.54 2.72 17.69
C ARG A 339 2.01 2.56 18.02
N GLU A 340 2.34 2.08 19.21
CA GLU A 340 3.72 1.82 19.64
C GLU A 340 4.43 0.82 18.72
N ASN A 341 3.77 -0.29 18.37
CA ASN A 341 4.31 -1.28 17.45
C ASN A 341 4.56 -0.69 16.05
N ASN A 342 3.62 0.11 15.54
CA ASN A 342 3.79 0.79 14.25
C ASN A 342 4.95 1.79 14.26
N GLU A 343 5.12 2.54 15.35
CA GLU A 343 6.24 3.46 15.53
C GLU A 343 7.57 2.72 15.64
N ALA A 344 7.62 1.63 16.39
CA ALA A 344 8.79 0.75 16.50
C ALA A 344 9.17 0.16 15.14
N CYS A 345 8.21 -0.33 14.35
CA CYS A 345 8.45 -0.83 12.99
C CYS A 345 9.01 0.26 12.07
N LYS A 346 8.44 1.48 12.11
CA LYS A 346 8.96 2.62 11.33
C LYS A 346 10.38 3.01 11.75
N ALA A 347 10.66 3.02 13.05
CA ALA A 347 11.99 3.31 13.58
C ALA A 347 13.01 2.25 13.17
N ALA A 348 12.66 0.97 13.24
CA ALA A 348 13.49 -0.14 12.80
C ALA A 348 13.79 -0.08 11.29
N ALA A 349 12.78 0.24 10.46
CA ALA A 349 12.96 0.42 9.03
C ALA A 349 13.94 1.57 8.71
N LYS A 350 13.84 2.70 9.43
CA LYS A 350 14.79 3.82 9.31
C LYS A 350 16.22 3.39 9.66
N ARG A 351 16.41 2.64 10.75
CA ARG A 351 17.73 2.11 11.15
C ARG A 351 18.32 1.21 10.08
N ARG A 352 17.57 0.22 9.58
CA ARG A 352 18.03 -0.67 8.49
C ARG A 352 18.45 0.11 7.23
N ARG A 353 17.70 1.15 6.88
CA ARG A 353 18.05 2.02 5.73
C ARG A 353 19.37 2.76 5.96
N LEU A 354 19.59 3.30 7.16
CA LEU A 354 20.85 3.95 7.52
C LEU A 354 22.02 2.96 7.48
N ASP A 355 21.85 1.77 8.06
CA ASP A 355 22.89 0.73 8.04
C ASP A 355 23.25 0.34 6.60
N THR A 356 22.25 0.22 5.73
CA THR A 356 22.47 -0.05 4.30
C THR A 356 23.27 1.06 3.62
N ILE A 357 22.96 2.32 3.91
CA ILE A 357 23.68 3.48 3.35
C ILE A 357 25.13 3.48 3.84
N VAL A 358 25.36 3.24 5.14
CA VAL A 358 26.71 3.18 5.72
C VAL A 358 27.52 2.03 5.11
N ASN A 359 26.93 0.84 4.98
CA ASN A 359 27.59 -0.30 4.36
C ASN A 359 27.94 -0.06 2.89
N ASN A 360 27.02 0.52 2.11
CA ASN A 360 27.26 0.89 0.72
C ASN A 360 28.37 1.94 0.60
N ARG A 361 28.42 2.91 1.52
CA ARG A 361 29.49 3.91 1.56
C ARG A 361 30.85 3.26 1.85
N MET A 362 30.93 2.38 2.86
CA MET A 362 32.18 1.68 3.16
C MET A 362 32.65 0.80 2.00
N ALA A 363 31.72 0.11 1.33
CA ALA A 363 32.03 -0.68 0.13
C ALA A 363 32.56 0.20 -1.01
N ALA A 364 31.95 1.36 -1.24
CA ALA A 364 32.40 2.31 -2.25
C ALA A 364 33.79 2.88 -1.93
N GLU A 365 34.07 3.23 -0.66
CA GLU A 365 35.38 3.70 -0.21
C GLU A 365 36.46 2.62 -0.37
N SER A 366 36.15 1.37 -0.02
CA SER A 366 37.04 0.22 -0.23
C SER A 366 37.35 0.01 -1.72
N ASN A 367 36.34 0.08 -2.59
CA ASN A 367 36.51 -0.05 -4.04
C ASN A 367 37.36 1.08 -4.63
N ARG A 368 37.15 2.33 -4.18
CA ARG A 368 37.98 3.47 -4.57
C ARG A 368 39.44 3.27 -4.15
N ALA A 369 39.69 2.80 -2.92
CA ALA A 369 41.03 2.52 -2.44
C ALA A 369 41.71 1.41 -3.26
N LYS A 370 40.97 0.36 -3.64
CA LYS A 370 41.47 -0.71 -4.50
C LYS A 370 41.83 -0.20 -5.90
N SER A 371 40.93 0.57 -6.52
CA SER A 371 41.16 1.18 -7.83
C SER A 371 42.36 2.14 -7.82
N ALA A 372 42.52 2.94 -6.76
CA ALA A 372 43.68 3.81 -6.60
C ALA A 372 45.00 3.01 -6.53
N LYS A 373 45.02 1.90 -5.79
CA LYS A 373 46.19 1.00 -5.73
C LYS A 373 46.49 0.37 -7.09
N GLU A 374 45.47 -0.10 -7.81
CA GLU A 374 45.63 -0.66 -9.15
C GLU A 374 46.18 0.38 -10.15
N HIS A 375 45.67 1.61 -10.09
CA HIS A 375 46.16 2.72 -10.89
C HIS A 375 47.64 3.04 -10.57
N GLN A 376 47.99 3.12 -9.30
CA GLN A 376 49.38 3.34 -8.87
C GLN A 376 50.31 2.21 -9.35
N ALA A 377 49.87 0.95 -9.25
CA ALA A 377 50.63 -0.20 -9.76
C ALA A 377 50.82 -0.13 -11.29
N LYS A 378 49.80 0.32 -12.04
CA LYS A 378 49.89 0.53 -13.48
C LYS A 378 50.90 1.62 -13.84
N LEU A 379 50.91 2.73 -13.10
CA LEU A 379 51.90 3.80 -13.27
C LEU A 379 53.33 3.31 -13.01
N LEU A 380 53.55 2.56 -11.91
CA LEU A 380 54.87 2.01 -11.60
C LEU A 380 55.36 1.02 -12.67
N ARG A 381 54.47 0.16 -13.20
CA ARG A 381 54.81 -0.73 -14.32
C ARG A 381 55.20 0.06 -15.56
N LYS A 382 54.45 1.12 -15.89
CA LYS A 382 54.74 1.99 -17.03
C LYS A 382 56.09 2.69 -16.88
N ALA A 383 56.37 3.27 -15.71
CA ALA A 383 57.65 3.92 -15.42
C ALA A 383 58.81 2.94 -15.55
N ARG A 384 58.68 1.71 -15.02
CA ARG A 384 59.71 0.67 -15.15
C ARG A 384 59.94 0.28 -16.61
N THR A 385 58.89 0.15 -17.42
CA THR A 385 59.05 -0.14 -18.85
C THR A 385 59.74 1.01 -19.60
N GLU A 386 59.39 2.26 -19.27
CA GLU A 386 60.03 3.45 -19.85
C GLU A 386 61.52 3.51 -19.47
N GLU A 387 61.88 3.20 -18.22
CA GLU A 387 63.26 3.12 -17.73
C GLU A 387 64.05 2.02 -18.46
N THR A 388 63.51 0.79 -18.56
CA THR A 388 64.19 -0.30 -19.30
C THR A 388 64.37 0.05 -20.78
N MET A 389 63.40 0.72 -21.40
CA MET A 389 63.52 1.16 -22.79
C MET A 389 64.56 2.27 -22.95
N ALA A 390 64.71 3.15 -21.96
CA ALA A 390 65.74 4.19 -21.96
C ALA A 390 67.14 3.59 -21.78
N GLU A 391 67.28 2.56 -20.93
CA GLU A 391 68.54 1.84 -20.73
C GLU A 391 68.98 1.12 -22.01
N VAL A 392 68.07 0.38 -22.66
CA VAL A 392 68.32 -0.28 -23.96
C VAL A 392 68.71 0.75 -25.04
N ARG A 393 68.06 1.92 -25.08
CA ARG A 393 68.45 2.99 -26.02
C ARG A 393 69.87 3.51 -25.73
N SER A 394 70.22 3.69 -24.47
CA SER A 394 71.57 4.16 -24.09
C SER A 394 72.66 3.14 -24.41
N GLU A 395 72.38 1.83 -24.26
CA GLU A 395 73.31 0.77 -24.67
C GLU A 395 73.52 0.74 -26.19
N LEU A 396 72.44 0.90 -26.97
CA LEU A 396 72.51 1.02 -28.43
C LEU A 396 73.32 2.25 -28.87
N GLU A 397 73.15 3.39 -28.20
CA GLU A 397 73.91 4.62 -28.48
C GLU A 397 75.40 4.51 -28.15
N ARG A 398 75.78 3.69 -27.16
CA ARG A 398 77.19 3.42 -26.82
C ARG A 398 77.86 2.38 -27.72
N GLY A 399 77.17 1.91 -28.75
CA GLY A 399 77.71 0.95 -29.72
C GLY A 399 77.80 -0.48 -29.17
N GLY A 400 76.90 -0.87 -28.25
CA GLY A 400 76.79 -2.23 -27.75
C GLY A 400 76.33 -3.21 -28.83
N ILE A 401 77.28 -3.76 -29.58
CA ILE A 401 77.29 -5.11 -30.16
C ILE A 401 78.64 -5.74 -29.83
#